data_AF-L8H5Z9-F1
#
_entry.id   AF-L8H5Z9-F1
#
_cell.length_a   1.000
_cell.length_b   1.000
_cell.length_c   1.000
_cell.angle_alpha   90.00
_cell.angle_beta   90.00
_cell.angle_gamma   90.00
#
_symmetry.space_group_name_H-M   'P 1'
#
loop_
_entity.id
_entity.type
_entity.pdbx_description
1 polymer ?
#
loop_
_entity_poly.entity_id
_entity_poly.type
_entity_poly.pdbx_seq_one_letter_code
_entity_poly.pdbx_strand_id
1 'polypeptide(L)'
;MADHMSKFNEYRSLPVGEQAKVFLRPFVLEFQGRFQEILDIADDFTRFAANPNATVVELNEFEGHLFLEKRGEAMTVVKMREHLKDIDFSGRTKLSFIEYLMFKYHKTLAQLFAPPPAGGVPAALLAALDTAIDSYIGTKRAQQQRLEEMKRLEETAQSGKRTVQSVQAQNKIKELEGQEFSQKFAEMRALKAKKEAELAVANAPKIDPYEEEQKRLAEEQRQKEEAERKAKEESRNRLKNRAALFGN
;
A
#
# COMPACT_ATOMS: atom_id res chain seq x y z
N MET A 1 9.17 9.33 16.14
CA MET A 1 9.83 9.25 14.81
C MET A 1 10.67 7.96 14.67
N ALA A 2 11.61 7.66 15.58
CA ALA A 2 12.39 6.40 15.53
C ALA A 2 11.54 5.12 15.55
N ASP A 3 10.43 5.08 16.32
CA ASP A 3 9.51 3.93 16.38
C ASP A 3 8.70 3.73 15.08
N HIS A 4 8.24 4.81 14.46
CA HIS A 4 7.48 4.76 13.20
C HIS A 4 8.36 4.24 12.04
N MET A 5 9.63 4.65 12.03
CA MET A 5 10.61 4.19 11.06
C MET A 5 10.83 2.67 11.15
N SER A 6 10.97 2.14 12.36
CA SER A 6 11.16 0.70 12.57
C SER A 6 9.97 -0.10 12.08
N LYS A 7 8.74 0.30 12.47
CA LYS A 7 7.50 -0.34 12.01
C LYS A 7 7.33 -0.24 10.49
N PHE A 8 7.68 0.90 9.90
CA PHE A 8 7.62 1.06 8.44
C PHE A 8 8.58 0.11 7.71
N ASN A 9 9.76 -0.14 8.28
CA ASN A 9 10.72 -1.12 7.74
C ASN A 9 10.23 -2.56 7.82
N GLU A 10 9.38 -2.90 8.79
CA GLU A 10 8.71 -4.20 8.84
C GLU A 10 7.67 -4.29 7.71
N TYR A 11 6.86 -3.25 7.53
CA TYR A 11 5.79 -3.24 6.54
C TYR A 11 6.28 -3.34 5.10
N ARG A 12 7.36 -2.63 4.74
CA ARG A 12 7.96 -2.74 3.41
C ARG A 12 8.52 -4.13 3.07
N SER A 13 8.76 -4.96 4.08
CA SER A 13 9.28 -6.32 3.90
C SER A 13 8.16 -7.35 3.70
N LEU A 14 6.90 -6.93 3.81
CA LEU A 14 5.74 -7.77 3.57
C LEU A 14 5.52 -7.98 2.06
N PRO A 15 4.79 -9.03 1.64
CA PRO A 15 4.34 -9.16 0.26
C PRO A 15 3.51 -7.96 -0.20
N VAL A 16 3.52 -7.65 -1.49
CA VAL A 16 2.80 -6.49 -2.09
C VAL A 16 1.34 -6.39 -1.64
N GLY A 17 0.61 -7.51 -1.55
CA GLY A 17 -0.79 -7.51 -1.08
C GLY A 17 -0.96 -7.12 0.40
N GLU A 18 -0.03 -7.52 1.25
CA GLU A 18 -0.02 -7.15 2.67
C GLU A 18 0.41 -5.68 2.84
N GLN A 19 1.33 -5.20 2.00
CA GLN A 19 1.67 -3.76 1.93
C GLN A 19 0.46 -2.91 1.56
N ALA A 20 -0.37 -3.36 0.61
CA ALA A 20 -1.63 -2.71 0.27
C ALA A 20 -2.59 -2.64 1.47
N LYS A 21 -2.66 -3.72 2.28
CA LYS A 21 -3.47 -3.77 3.51
C LYS A 21 -3.04 -2.76 4.55
N VAL A 22 -1.73 -2.69 4.79
CA VAL A 22 -1.15 -1.71 5.71
C VAL A 22 -1.47 -0.29 5.28
N PHE A 23 -1.37 0.02 3.99
CA PHE A 23 -1.68 1.35 3.48
C PHE A 23 -3.17 1.67 3.55
N LEU A 24 -4.04 0.76 3.10
CA LEU A 24 -5.47 1.04 2.97
C LEU A 24 -6.19 1.19 4.31
N ARG A 25 -5.75 0.52 5.37
CA ARG A 25 -6.41 0.58 6.70
C ARG A 25 -6.49 1.99 7.31
N PRO A 26 -5.39 2.73 7.47
CA PRO A 26 -5.44 4.09 8.00
C PRO A 26 -6.14 5.08 7.06
N PHE A 27 -6.15 4.81 5.74
CA PHE A 27 -6.74 5.67 4.72
C PHE A 27 -8.09 5.14 4.18
N VAL A 28 -8.73 4.23 4.91
CA VAL A 28 -9.89 3.48 4.43
C VAL A 28 -11.08 4.37 4.04
N LEU A 29 -11.27 5.49 4.72
CA LEU A 29 -12.31 6.48 4.39
C LEU A 29 -12.01 7.21 3.07
N GLU A 30 -10.74 7.57 2.83
CA GLU A 30 -10.31 8.25 1.60
C GLU A 30 -10.43 7.36 0.36
N PHE A 31 -10.14 6.06 0.54
CA PHE A 31 -10.24 5.06 -0.51
C PHE A 31 -11.59 4.34 -0.53
N GLN A 32 -12.59 4.82 0.20
CA GLN A 32 -13.93 4.24 0.20
C GLN A 32 -14.47 4.14 -1.23
N GLY A 33 -14.81 2.91 -1.64
CA GLY A 33 -15.29 2.62 -3.00
C GLY A 33 -14.23 2.68 -4.10
N ARG A 34 -12.95 2.79 -3.74
CA ARG A 34 -11.79 2.82 -4.65
C ARG A 34 -10.66 1.88 -4.20
N PHE A 35 -10.94 0.91 -3.33
CA PHE A 35 -9.92 -0.05 -2.88
C PHE A 35 -9.35 -0.85 -4.05
N GLN A 36 -10.19 -1.19 -5.03
CA GLN A 36 -9.76 -1.88 -6.23
C GLN A 36 -8.71 -1.13 -7.02
N GLU A 37 -8.70 0.21 -7.02
CA GLU A 37 -7.63 0.99 -7.66
C GLU A 37 -6.25 0.61 -7.09
N ILE A 38 -6.15 0.50 -5.77
CA ILE A 38 -4.89 0.12 -5.10
C ILE A 38 -4.49 -1.33 -5.42
N LEU A 39 -5.47 -2.23 -5.50
CA LEU A 39 -5.22 -3.64 -5.84
C LEU A 39 -4.83 -3.82 -7.31
N ASP A 40 -5.39 -3.02 -8.22
CA ASP A 40 -5.02 -3.02 -9.64
C ASP A 40 -3.58 -2.51 -9.81
N ILE A 41 -3.19 -1.47 -9.06
CA ILE A 41 -1.80 -0.99 -9.02
C ILE A 41 -0.87 -2.06 -8.43
N ALA A 42 -1.30 -2.79 -7.40
CA ALA A 42 -0.53 -3.88 -6.81
C ALA A 42 -0.23 -5.00 -7.83
N ASP A 43 -1.21 -5.31 -8.69
CA ASP A 43 -1.06 -6.24 -9.80
C ASP A 43 -0.06 -5.74 -10.83
N ASP A 44 -0.20 -4.49 -11.25
CA ASP A 44 0.73 -3.87 -12.18
C ASP A 44 2.14 -3.86 -11.60
N PHE A 45 2.31 -3.46 -10.35
CA PHE A 45 3.61 -3.44 -9.66
C PHE A 45 4.28 -4.81 -9.66
N THR A 46 3.53 -5.86 -9.36
CA THR A 46 4.03 -7.26 -9.34
C THR A 46 4.52 -7.71 -10.71
N ARG A 47 3.89 -7.27 -11.80
CA ARG A 47 4.27 -7.63 -13.18
C ARG A 47 5.64 -7.10 -13.62
N PHE A 48 6.15 -6.06 -12.96
CA PHE A 48 7.47 -5.50 -13.28
C PHE A 48 8.62 -6.22 -12.55
N ALA A 49 8.34 -7.08 -11.58
CA ALA A 49 9.39 -7.87 -10.94
C ALA A 49 10.01 -8.86 -11.94
N ALA A 50 11.31 -9.14 -11.83
CA ALA A 50 12.00 -10.14 -12.65
C ALA A 50 11.37 -11.54 -12.56
N ASN A 51 10.73 -11.84 -11.42
CA ASN A 51 9.92 -13.05 -11.25
C ASN A 51 8.53 -12.69 -10.70
N PRO A 52 7.57 -12.31 -11.57
CA PRO A 52 6.21 -11.94 -11.16
C PRO A 52 5.44 -13.07 -10.48
N ASN A 53 5.87 -14.31 -10.72
CA ASN A 53 5.24 -15.52 -10.18
C ASN A 53 5.76 -15.87 -8.78
N ALA A 54 6.80 -15.18 -8.29
CA ALA A 54 7.28 -15.33 -6.92
C ALA A 54 6.57 -14.33 -5.98
N THR A 55 6.82 -14.48 -4.68
CA THR A 55 6.43 -13.47 -3.69
C THR A 55 7.21 -12.19 -3.92
N VAL A 56 6.56 -11.22 -4.58
CA VAL A 56 7.12 -9.88 -4.78
C VAL A 56 6.93 -9.05 -3.51
N VAL A 57 8.00 -8.39 -3.09
CA VAL A 57 8.07 -7.50 -1.93
C VAL A 57 8.48 -6.09 -2.39
N GLU A 58 9.44 -6.01 -3.30
CA GLU A 58 10.04 -4.77 -3.76
C GLU A 58 10.52 -4.95 -5.21
N LEU A 59 10.61 -3.84 -5.93
CA LEU A 59 11.23 -3.75 -7.24
C LEU A 59 12.65 -3.22 -7.11
N ASN A 60 13.57 -3.75 -7.90
CA ASN A 60 14.89 -3.15 -8.03
C ASN A 60 14.81 -1.82 -8.82
N GLU A 61 15.90 -1.07 -8.86
CA GLU A 61 15.94 0.27 -9.49
C GLU A 61 15.45 0.27 -10.95
N PHE A 62 15.85 -0.72 -11.73
CA PHE A 62 15.47 -0.83 -13.14
C PHE A 62 13.99 -1.19 -13.30
N GLU A 63 13.52 -2.18 -12.53
CA GLU A 63 12.12 -2.59 -12.51
C GLU A 63 11.19 -1.45 -12.06
N GLY A 64 11.59 -0.72 -11.01
CA GLY A 64 10.88 0.44 -10.49
C GLY A 64 10.81 1.57 -11.52
N HIS A 65 11.90 1.84 -12.24
CA HIS A 65 11.90 2.81 -13.32
C HIS A 65 10.90 2.44 -14.43
N LEU A 66 10.92 1.19 -14.90
CA LEU A 66 9.99 0.72 -15.93
C LEU A 66 8.53 0.82 -15.48
N PHE A 67 8.26 0.48 -14.21
CA PHE A 67 6.94 0.59 -13.61
C PHE A 67 6.44 2.05 -13.63
N LEU A 68 7.27 3.00 -13.20
CA LEU A 68 6.92 4.43 -13.20
C LEU A 68 6.75 4.98 -14.61
N GLU A 69 7.63 4.57 -15.53
CA GLU A 69 7.59 4.98 -16.93
C GLU A 69 6.28 4.55 -17.60
N LYS A 70 5.87 3.30 -17.42
CA LYS A 70 4.63 2.77 -18.00
C LYS A 70 3.39 3.54 -17.55
N ARG A 71 3.42 4.11 -16.35
CA ARG A 71 2.31 4.86 -15.75
C ARG A 71 2.30 6.34 -16.13
N GLY A 72 3.26 6.80 -16.94
CA GLY A 72 3.42 8.22 -17.26
C GLY A 72 3.91 9.04 -16.07
N GLU A 73 4.36 8.36 -15.01
CA GLU A 73 4.97 8.94 -13.80
C GLU A 73 6.50 8.97 -13.96
N ALA A 74 6.99 8.82 -15.20
CA ALA A 74 8.39 8.77 -15.57
C ALA A 74 9.10 10.06 -15.12
N MET A 75 10.14 9.90 -14.33
CA MET A 75 11.10 10.94 -14.02
C MET A 75 12.49 10.40 -14.29
N THR A 76 13.45 11.29 -14.59
CA THR A 76 14.84 10.85 -14.82
C THR A 76 15.36 10.09 -13.59
N VAL A 77 16.24 9.11 -13.76
CA VAL A 77 16.82 8.33 -12.65
C VAL A 77 17.40 9.24 -11.55
N VAL A 78 17.92 10.41 -11.92
CA VAL A 78 18.40 11.44 -10.98
C VAL A 78 17.25 12.03 -10.16
N LYS A 79 16.15 12.46 -10.81
CA LYS A 79 14.95 12.96 -10.11
C LYS A 79 14.26 11.87 -9.30
N MET A 80 14.29 10.61 -9.76
CA MET A 80 13.80 9.47 -9.00
C MET A 80 14.65 9.22 -7.77
N ARG A 81 15.99 9.31 -7.83
CA ARG A 81 16.86 9.18 -6.65
C ARG A 81 16.79 10.38 -5.71
N GLU A 82 16.58 11.59 -6.24
CA GLU A 82 16.36 12.81 -5.45
C GLU A 82 14.99 12.77 -4.75
N HIS A 83 13.93 12.33 -5.43
CA HIS A 83 12.61 12.13 -4.83
C HIS A 83 12.54 10.89 -3.96
N LEU A 84 13.27 9.81 -4.29
CA LEU A 84 13.46 8.70 -3.38
C LEU A 84 14.18 9.21 -2.14
N LYS A 85 15.18 10.09 -2.16
CA LYS A 85 15.70 10.67 -0.90
C LYS A 85 14.66 11.41 -0.04
N ASP A 86 13.60 11.95 -0.65
CA ASP A 86 12.47 12.57 0.08
C ASP A 86 11.41 11.54 0.57
N ILE A 87 11.33 10.36 -0.07
CA ILE A 87 10.40 9.25 0.22
C ILE A 87 11.07 8.13 1.06
N ASP A 88 12.38 8.00 0.93
CA ASP A 88 13.26 6.93 1.39
C ASP A 88 13.73 7.30 2.78
N PHE A 89 12.87 6.92 3.69
CA PHE A 89 13.13 6.85 5.10
C PHE A 89 14.34 5.94 5.46
N SER A 90 14.91 5.15 4.53
CA SER A 90 15.88 4.07 4.84
C SER A 90 17.23 4.04 4.09
N GLY A 91 17.41 4.77 2.98
CA GLY A 91 18.62 4.75 2.16
C GLY A 91 18.78 3.54 1.23
N ARG A 92 17.70 2.89 0.76
CA ARG A 92 17.77 1.64 -0.03
C ARG A 92 17.63 1.87 -1.55
N THR A 93 18.27 0.99 -2.33
CA THR A 93 18.26 0.98 -3.81
C THR A 93 17.03 0.31 -4.44
N LYS A 94 16.03 -0.04 -3.64
CA LYS A 94 14.86 -0.80 -4.07
C LYS A 94 13.57 -0.09 -3.64
N LEU A 95 12.56 -0.19 -4.49
CA LEU A 95 11.25 0.44 -4.30
C LEU A 95 10.28 -0.59 -3.72
N SER A 96 9.78 -0.38 -2.51
CA SER A 96 8.65 -1.16 -2.00
C SER A 96 7.31 -0.58 -2.47
N PHE A 97 6.26 -1.40 -2.49
CA PHE A 97 4.94 -0.97 -2.93
C PHE A 97 4.32 0.06 -1.99
N ILE A 98 4.49 -0.08 -0.68
CA ILE A 98 3.99 0.89 0.29
C ILE A 98 4.70 2.24 0.16
N GLU A 99 6.01 2.27 -0.13
CA GLU A 99 6.71 3.53 -0.44
C GLU A 99 6.13 4.21 -1.68
N TYR A 100 5.86 3.44 -2.73
CA TYR A 100 5.20 3.95 -3.92
C TYR A 100 3.81 4.55 -3.62
N LEU A 101 2.99 3.86 -2.82
CA LEU A 101 1.65 4.36 -2.44
C LEU A 101 1.74 5.63 -1.59
N MET A 102 2.63 5.64 -0.59
CA MET A 102 2.87 6.81 0.25
C MET A 102 3.28 8.01 -0.60
N PHE A 103 4.13 7.82 -1.60
CA PHE A 103 4.50 8.85 -2.55
C PHE A 103 3.33 9.30 -3.44
N LYS A 104 2.69 8.36 -4.14
CA LYS A 104 1.61 8.62 -5.10
C LYS A 104 0.48 9.44 -4.51
N TYR A 105 0.15 9.17 -3.25
CA TYR A 105 -0.95 9.82 -2.53
C TYR A 105 -0.48 10.88 -1.53
N HIS A 106 0.80 11.29 -1.60
CA HIS A 106 1.39 12.33 -0.76
C HIS A 106 1.15 12.13 0.74
N LYS A 107 1.28 10.88 1.21
CA LYS A 107 1.12 10.49 2.61
C LYS A 107 2.44 10.55 3.35
N THR A 108 2.35 10.82 4.64
CA THR A 108 3.51 10.86 5.56
C THR A 108 3.46 9.71 6.57
N LEU A 109 4.61 9.32 7.14
CA LEU A 109 4.62 8.31 8.21
C LEU A 109 3.76 8.73 9.41
N ALA A 110 3.68 10.03 9.70
CA ALA A 110 2.81 10.53 10.76
C ALA A 110 1.33 10.20 10.48
N GLN A 111 0.89 10.31 9.22
CA GLN A 111 -0.47 9.96 8.81
C GLN A 111 -0.70 8.45 8.77
N LEU A 112 0.27 7.67 8.29
CA LEU A 112 0.15 6.20 8.23
C LEU A 112 -0.05 5.59 9.62
N PHE A 113 0.63 6.14 10.63
CA PHE A 113 0.56 5.70 12.03
C PHE A 113 -0.39 6.55 12.89
N ALA A 114 -1.17 7.44 12.28
CA ALA A 114 -2.13 8.24 13.02
C ALA A 114 -3.20 7.33 13.63
N PRO A 115 -3.69 7.64 14.84
CA PRO A 115 -4.85 6.95 15.39
C PRO A 115 -6.06 7.17 14.46
N PRO A 116 -7.03 6.23 14.43
CA PRO A 116 -8.25 6.40 13.66
C PRO A 116 -8.95 7.73 13.99
N PRO A 117 -9.61 8.40 13.02
CA PRO A 117 -10.30 9.66 13.26
C PRO A 117 -11.39 9.52 14.34
N ALA A 118 -11.62 10.61 15.09
CA ALA A 118 -12.65 10.68 16.11
C ALA A 118 -14.03 10.50 15.46
N GLY A 119 -14.78 9.49 15.89
CA GLY A 119 -15.99 9.01 15.20
C GLY A 119 -15.85 7.57 14.68
N GLY A 120 -14.61 7.08 14.59
CA GLY A 120 -14.30 5.70 14.23
C GLY A 120 -14.54 5.41 12.75
N VAL A 121 -13.77 4.48 12.19
CA VAL A 121 -14.09 3.93 10.88
C VAL A 121 -15.32 3.02 11.03
N PRO A 122 -16.36 3.15 10.18
CA PRO A 122 -17.48 2.22 10.20
C PRO A 122 -17.01 0.76 10.11
N ALA A 123 -17.46 -0.09 11.03
CA ALA A 123 -17.04 -1.50 11.07
C ALA A 123 -17.33 -2.24 9.76
N ALA A 124 -18.43 -1.90 9.08
CA ALA A 124 -18.78 -2.44 7.78
C ALA A 124 -17.74 -2.11 6.70
N LEU A 125 -17.11 -0.93 6.74
CA LEU A 125 -16.10 -0.52 5.79
C LEU A 125 -14.78 -1.26 6.00
N LEU A 126 -14.37 -1.44 7.28
CA LEU A 126 -13.22 -2.27 7.62
C LEU A 126 -13.42 -3.73 7.21
N ALA A 127 -14.60 -4.29 7.46
CA ALA A 127 -14.94 -5.65 7.05
C ALA A 127 -14.95 -5.82 5.52
N ALA A 128 -15.48 -4.83 4.79
CA ALA A 128 -15.44 -4.83 3.33
C ALA A 128 -14.00 -4.75 2.81
N LEU A 129 -13.16 -3.90 3.41
CA LEU A 129 -11.73 -3.79 3.08
C LEU A 129 -11.00 -5.11 3.33
N ASP A 130 -11.14 -5.70 4.53
CA ASP A 130 -10.48 -6.96 4.87
C ASP A 130 -10.93 -8.09 3.94
N THR A 131 -12.24 -8.20 3.64
CA THR A 131 -12.76 -9.18 2.68
C THR A 131 -12.17 -8.98 1.28
N ALA A 132 -12.11 -7.72 0.81
CA ALA A 132 -11.59 -7.36 -0.50
C ALA A 132 -10.11 -7.73 -0.66
N ILE A 133 -9.31 -7.50 0.38
CA ILE A 133 -7.87 -7.76 0.40
C ILE A 133 -7.58 -9.24 0.62
N ASP A 134 -8.27 -9.91 1.54
CA ASP A 134 -8.05 -11.33 1.81
C ASP A 134 -8.42 -12.17 0.58
N SER A 135 -9.47 -11.78 -0.16
CA SER A 135 -9.81 -12.38 -1.46
C SER A 135 -8.70 -12.19 -2.50
N TYR A 136 -8.12 -10.98 -2.55
CA TYR A 136 -6.99 -10.67 -3.45
C TYR A 136 -5.75 -11.51 -3.11
N ILE A 137 -5.32 -11.50 -1.84
CA ILE A 137 -4.17 -12.26 -1.35
C ILE A 137 -4.38 -13.75 -1.54
N GLY A 138 -5.58 -14.26 -1.25
CA GLY A 138 -5.92 -15.67 -1.44
C GLY A 138 -5.81 -16.11 -2.89
N THR A 139 -6.35 -15.30 -3.81
CA THR A 139 -6.26 -15.55 -5.26
C THR A 139 -4.81 -15.60 -5.73
N LYS A 140 -3.98 -14.63 -5.30
CA LYS A 140 -2.55 -14.59 -5.67
C LYS A 140 -1.75 -15.75 -5.10
N ARG A 141 -1.97 -16.12 -3.83
CA ARG A 141 -1.32 -17.29 -3.23
C ARG A 141 -1.70 -18.59 -3.95
N ALA A 142 -2.97 -18.76 -4.30
CA ALA A 142 -3.43 -19.93 -5.05
C ALA A 142 -2.82 -19.99 -6.47
N GLN A 143 -2.68 -18.84 -7.12
CA GLN A 143 -2.01 -18.73 -8.42
C GLN A 143 -0.52 -19.09 -8.32
N GLN A 144 0.18 -18.56 -7.32
CA GLN A 144 1.60 -18.85 -7.07
C GLN A 144 1.84 -20.33 -6.79
N GLN A 145 1.08 -20.94 -5.88
CA GLN A 145 1.21 -22.36 -5.55
C GLN A 145 1.04 -23.26 -6.77
N ARG A 146 0.10 -22.92 -7.66
CA ARG A 146 -0.10 -23.65 -8.91
C ARG A 146 1.08 -23.52 -9.86
N LEU A 147 1.61 -22.30 -10.03
CA LEU A 147 2.75 -22.05 -10.91
C LEU A 147 3.99 -22.80 -10.40
N GLU A 148 4.21 -22.83 -9.09
CA GLU A 148 5.26 -23.64 -8.47
C GLU A 148 5.03 -25.14 -8.68
N GLU A 149 3.79 -25.63 -8.55
CA GLU A 149 3.45 -27.03 -8.82
C GLU A 149 3.69 -27.39 -10.29
N MET A 150 3.24 -26.55 -11.23
CA MET A 150 3.48 -26.76 -12.67
C MET A 150 4.98 -26.80 -12.98
N LYS A 151 5.77 -25.87 -12.42
CA LYS A 151 7.22 -25.88 -12.60
C LYS A 151 7.87 -27.16 -12.08
N ARG A 152 7.47 -27.65 -10.89
CA ARG A 152 7.97 -28.94 -10.36
C ARG A 152 7.59 -30.12 -11.24
N LEU A 153 6.38 -30.12 -11.79
CA LEU A 153 5.90 -31.15 -12.70
C LEU A 153 6.64 -31.10 -14.05
N GLU A 154 6.96 -29.91 -14.55
CA GLU A 154 7.78 -29.72 -15.76
C GLU A 154 9.20 -30.27 -15.58
N GLU A 155 9.85 -29.95 -14.45
CA GLU A 155 11.17 -30.51 -14.10
C GLU A 155 11.12 -32.05 -14.03
N THR A 156 10.04 -32.61 -13.46
CA THR A 156 9.81 -34.06 -13.39
C THR A 156 9.55 -34.67 -14.77
N ALA A 157 8.84 -33.96 -15.66
CA ALA A 157 8.58 -34.39 -17.02
C ALA A 157 9.83 -34.36 -17.91
N GLN A 158 10.79 -33.45 -17.64
CA GLN A 158 12.01 -33.27 -18.41
C GLN A 158 13.19 -34.16 -17.94
N SER A 159 13.22 -34.59 -16.68
CA SER A 159 14.39 -35.24 -16.06
C SER A 159 14.74 -36.67 -16.52
N GLY A 160 14.05 -37.25 -17.51
CA GLY A 160 14.62 -38.33 -18.32
C GLY A 160 13.76 -39.58 -18.50
N LYS A 161 13.78 -40.08 -19.76
CA LYS A 161 13.06 -41.24 -20.33
C LYS A 161 11.53 -41.18 -20.17
N ARG A 162 10.81 -41.67 -21.20
CA ARG A 162 9.35 -41.86 -21.19
C ARG A 162 8.98 -42.89 -20.11
N THR A 163 8.89 -42.46 -18.86
CA THR A 163 8.46 -43.25 -17.72
C THR A 163 6.97 -42.97 -17.46
N VAL A 164 6.30 -43.86 -16.74
CA VAL A 164 4.90 -43.64 -16.33
C VAL A 164 4.77 -42.33 -15.52
N GLN A 165 5.80 -41.99 -14.74
CA GLN A 165 5.85 -40.76 -13.94
C GLN A 165 5.89 -39.50 -14.82
N SER A 166 6.64 -39.48 -15.93
CA SER A 166 6.66 -38.30 -16.82
C SER A 166 5.34 -38.13 -17.58
N VAL A 167 4.66 -39.22 -17.94
CA VAL A 167 3.31 -39.17 -18.54
C VAL A 167 2.27 -38.65 -17.52
N GLN A 168 2.34 -39.10 -16.27
CA GLN A 168 1.46 -38.61 -15.20
C GLN A 168 1.68 -37.12 -14.92
N ALA A 169 2.93 -36.66 -14.89
CA ALA A 169 3.25 -35.25 -14.71
C ALA A 169 2.68 -34.38 -15.85
N GLN A 170 2.83 -34.82 -17.11
CA GLN A 170 2.26 -34.11 -18.27
C GLN A 170 0.72 -34.04 -18.23
N ASN A 171 0.06 -35.12 -17.81
CA ASN A 171 -1.40 -35.12 -17.66
C ASN A 171 -1.84 -34.16 -16.55
N LYS A 172 -1.08 -34.09 -15.44
CA LYS A 172 -1.39 -33.18 -14.33
C LYS A 172 -1.18 -31.71 -14.71
N ILE A 173 -0.14 -31.39 -15.48
CA ILE A 173 0.06 -30.03 -16.03
C ILE A 173 -1.16 -29.60 -16.85
N LYS A 174 -1.60 -30.44 -17.80
CA LYS A 174 -2.79 -30.15 -18.63
C LYS A 174 -4.07 -29.96 -17.82
N GLU A 175 -4.23 -30.73 -16.74
CA GLU A 175 -5.36 -30.57 -15.82
C GLU A 175 -5.31 -29.20 -15.12
N LEU A 176 -4.14 -28.81 -14.60
CA LEU A 176 -3.93 -27.53 -13.92
C LEU A 176 -4.12 -26.32 -14.86
N GLU A 177 -3.69 -26.45 -16.13
CA GLU A 177 -3.94 -25.48 -17.20
C GLU A 177 -5.44 -25.37 -17.52
N GLY A 178 -6.14 -26.50 -17.64
CA GLY A 178 -7.59 -26.53 -17.89
C GLY A 178 -8.40 -25.86 -16.78
N GLN A 179 -7.97 -25.99 -15.53
CA GLN A 179 -8.58 -25.32 -14.38
C GLN A 179 -8.35 -23.80 -14.38
N GLU A 180 -7.28 -23.30 -15.01
CA GLU A 180 -6.95 -21.87 -15.08
C GLU A 180 -8.04 -21.07 -15.79
N PHE A 181 -8.57 -21.61 -16.89
CA PHE A 181 -9.59 -20.91 -17.68
C PHE A 181 -10.92 -20.76 -16.90
N SER A 182 -11.34 -21.80 -16.19
CA SER A 182 -12.55 -21.77 -15.35
C SER A 182 -12.40 -20.77 -14.19
N GLN A 183 -11.19 -20.64 -13.64
CA GLN A 183 -10.94 -19.73 -12.53
C GLN A 183 -10.84 -18.28 -12.99
N LYS A 184 -10.21 -17.98 -14.13
CA LYS A 184 -10.23 -16.63 -14.71
C LYS A 184 -11.65 -16.11 -14.94
N PHE A 185 -12.58 -16.98 -15.33
CA PHE A 185 -13.99 -16.63 -15.44
C PHE A 185 -14.68 -16.37 -14.09
N ALA A 186 -14.36 -17.18 -13.07
CA ALA A 186 -14.86 -16.97 -11.71
C ALA A 186 -14.32 -15.66 -11.10
N GLU A 187 -13.04 -15.38 -11.28
CA GLU A 187 -12.39 -14.13 -10.88
C GLU A 187 -13.02 -12.92 -11.55
N MET A 188 -13.28 -12.98 -12.86
CA MET A 188 -13.95 -11.89 -13.58
C MET A 188 -15.35 -11.60 -13.03
N ARG A 189 -16.11 -12.64 -12.68
CA ARG A 189 -17.44 -12.48 -12.06
C ARG A 189 -17.35 -11.91 -10.64
N ALA A 190 -16.40 -12.39 -9.84
CA ALA A 190 -16.14 -11.87 -8.51
C ALA A 190 -15.72 -10.40 -8.54
N LEU A 191 -14.87 -10.02 -9.49
CA LEU A 191 -14.45 -8.64 -9.72
C LEU A 191 -15.64 -7.74 -10.08
N LYS A 192 -16.55 -8.22 -10.93
CA LYS A 192 -17.77 -7.47 -11.29
C LYS A 192 -18.68 -7.27 -10.07
N ALA A 193 -18.99 -8.33 -9.33
CA ALA A 193 -19.84 -8.25 -8.13
C ALA A 193 -19.21 -7.35 -7.05
N LYS A 194 -17.88 -7.38 -6.93
CA LYS A 194 -17.14 -6.52 -6.00
C LYS A 194 -17.17 -5.05 -6.42
N LYS A 195 -17.00 -4.73 -7.72
CA LYS A 195 -17.14 -3.36 -8.24
C LYS A 195 -18.55 -2.81 -8.02
N GLU A 196 -19.57 -3.64 -8.18
CA GLU A 196 -20.96 -3.27 -7.90
C GLU A 196 -21.17 -2.95 -6.40
N ALA A 197 -20.57 -3.75 -5.50
CA ALA A 197 -20.61 -3.48 -4.06
C ALA A 197 -19.81 -2.22 -3.68
N GLU A 198 -18.65 -1.97 -4.29
CA GLU A 198 -17.86 -0.76 -4.09
C GLU A 198 -18.61 0.50 -4.55
N LEU A 199 -19.31 0.43 -5.69
CA LEU A 199 -20.20 1.51 -6.15
C LEU A 199 -21.33 1.78 -5.16
N ALA A 200 -21.94 0.73 -4.59
CA ALA A 200 -22.98 0.89 -3.58
C ALA A 200 -22.45 1.57 -2.30
N VAL A 201 -21.22 1.22 -1.89
CA VAL A 201 -20.53 1.85 -0.74
C VAL A 201 -20.07 3.27 -1.07
N ALA A 202 -19.65 3.56 -2.31
CA ALA A 202 -19.27 4.89 -2.76
C ALA A 202 -20.45 5.88 -2.80
N ASN A 203 -21.66 5.35 -3.04
CA ASN A 203 -22.91 6.11 -3.06
C ASN A 203 -23.55 6.28 -1.66
N ALA A 204 -22.98 5.66 -0.62
CA ALA A 204 -23.34 5.98 0.76
C ALA A 204 -22.91 7.43 1.08
N PRO A 205 -23.61 8.15 1.99
CA PRO A 205 -23.29 9.53 2.30
C PRO A 205 -21.81 9.68 2.66
N LYS A 206 -21.07 10.40 1.80
CA LYS A 206 -19.65 10.67 2.00
C LYS A 206 -19.51 11.72 3.10
N ILE A 207 -18.94 11.32 4.23
CA ILE A 207 -18.26 12.26 5.12
C ILE A 207 -16.92 12.51 4.44
N ASP A 208 -16.65 13.74 3.97
CA ASP A 208 -15.40 14.09 3.30
C ASP A 208 -14.26 14.14 4.34
N PRO A 209 -13.37 13.14 4.38
CA PRO A 209 -12.32 13.06 5.40
C PRO A 209 -11.22 14.10 5.16
N TYR A 210 -11.11 14.64 3.93
CA TYR A 210 -10.15 15.68 3.61
C TYR A 210 -10.56 17.01 4.22
N GLU A 211 -11.87 17.31 4.27
CA GLU A 211 -12.36 18.47 5.03
C GLU A 211 -12.11 18.32 6.54
N GLU A 212 -12.31 17.13 7.11
CA GLU A 212 -12.03 16.88 8.53
C GLU A 212 -10.52 16.88 8.85
N GLU A 213 -9.69 16.30 8.00
CA GLU A 213 -8.23 16.27 8.19
C GLU A 213 -7.61 17.66 7.96
N GLN A 214 -8.07 18.42 6.96
CA GLN A 214 -7.67 19.82 6.78
C GLN A 214 -8.15 20.69 7.94
N LYS A 215 -9.38 20.49 8.45
CA LYS A 215 -9.85 21.17 9.66
C LYS A 215 -8.96 20.83 10.85
N ARG A 216 -8.61 19.55 11.05
CA ARG A 216 -7.73 19.12 12.13
C ARG A 216 -6.33 19.73 12.02
N LEU A 217 -5.72 19.71 10.82
CA LEU A 217 -4.41 20.31 10.58
C LEU A 217 -4.42 21.82 10.78
N ALA A 218 -5.48 22.51 10.34
CA ALA A 218 -5.67 23.94 10.55
C ALA A 218 -5.91 24.28 12.04
N GLU A 219 -6.64 23.42 12.77
CA GLU A 219 -6.91 23.58 14.18
C GLU A 219 -5.66 23.30 15.04
N GLU A 220 -4.88 22.29 14.69
CA GLU A 220 -3.58 22.01 15.31
C GLU A 220 -2.57 23.15 15.06
N GLN A 221 -2.54 23.71 13.83
CA GLN A 221 -1.72 24.89 13.52
C GLN A 221 -2.17 26.13 14.30
N ARG A 222 -3.48 26.39 14.40
CA ARG A 222 -4.02 27.49 15.21
C ARG A 222 -3.68 27.34 16.69
N GLN A 223 -3.79 26.13 17.26
CA GLN A 223 -3.42 25.88 18.64
C GLN A 223 -1.93 26.10 18.89
N LYS A 224 -1.06 25.69 17.94
CA LYS A 224 0.38 25.98 18.01
C LYS A 224 0.69 27.48 17.96
N GLU A 225 0.09 28.22 17.03
CA GLU A 225 0.29 29.68 16.95
C GLU A 225 -0.21 30.40 18.20
N GLU A 226 -1.36 30.00 18.75
CA GLU A 226 -1.91 30.61 19.95
C GLU A 226 -1.05 30.33 21.19
N ALA A 227 -0.55 29.10 21.32
CA ALA A 227 0.38 28.72 22.38
C ALA A 227 1.71 29.50 22.27
N GLU A 228 2.24 29.66 21.06
CA GLU A 228 3.47 30.42 20.83
C GLU A 228 3.28 31.92 21.12
N ARG A 229 2.10 32.48 20.77
CA ARG A 229 1.75 33.87 21.08
C ARG A 229 1.64 34.09 22.59
N LYS A 230 0.95 33.21 23.31
CA LYS A 230 0.84 33.27 24.78
C LYS A 230 2.23 33.15 25.44
N ALA A 231 3.08 32.23 24.98
CA ALA A 231 4.43 32.10 25.49
C ALA A 231 5.29 33.36 25.28
N LYS A 232 5.15 34.03 24.12
CA LYS A 232 5.84 35.31 23.83
C LYS A 232 5.35 36.44 24.72
N GLU A 233 4.04 36.53 24.97
CA GLU A 233 3.46 37.54 25.88
C GLU A 233 3.87 37.32 27.33
N GLU A 234 3.84 36.07 27.80
CA GLU A 234 4.31 35.72 29.14
C GLU A 234 5.81 36.03 29.31
N SER A 235 6.63 35.71 28.30
CA SER A 235 8.06 36.05 28.31
C SER A 235 8.28 37.57 28.37
N ARG A 236 7.54 38.34 27.56
CA ARG A 236 7.57 39.82 27.59
C ARG A 236 7.15 40.39 28.94
N ASN A 237 6.11 39.85 29.56
CA ASN A 237 5.64 40.29 30.87
C ASN A 237 6.64 39.92 31.98
N ARG A 238 7.26 38.74 31.91
CA ARG A 238 8.36 38.36 32.83
C ARG A 238 9.56 39.29 32.72
N LEU A 239 9.96 39.66 31.50
CA LEU A 239 11.05 40.59 31.26
C LEU A 239 10.72 42.00 31.75
N LYS A 240 9.49 42.50 31.54
CA LYS A 240 9.03 43.78 32.08
C LYS A 240 9.01 43.80 33.61
N ASN A 241 8.47 42.75 34.23
CA ASN A 241 8.43 42.63 35.69
C ASN A 241 9.84 42.52 36.28
N ARG A 242 10.76 41.82 35.59
CA ARG A 242 12.15 41.73 36.00
C ARG A 242 12.88 43.06 35.80
N ALA A 243 12.66 43.79 34.72
CA ALA A 243 13.22 45.13 34.51
C ALA A 243 12.74 46.13 35.57
N ALA A 244 11.46 46.05 35.98
CA ALA A 244 10.91 46.89 37.05
C ALA A 244 11.53 46.59 38.44
N LEU A 245 12.05 45.38 38.67
CA LEU A 245 12.73 44.99 39.91
C LEU A 245 14.19 45.47 40.00
N PHE A 246 14.83 45.83 38.87
CA PHE A 246 16.22 46.32 38.81
C PHE A 246 16.32 47.82 38.46
N GLY A 247 15.18 48.52 38.35
CA GLY A 247 15.08 49.93 37.95
C GLY A 247 14.83 50.93 39.07
N ASN A 248 14.96 50.53 40.34
CA ASN A 248 14.97 51.41 41.52
C ASN A 248 16.36 51.38 42.17
#